data_AF-A0A7Y4YW86-F1
#
_entry.id   AF-A0A7Y4YW86-F1
#
_cell.length_a   1.000
_cell.length_b   1.000
_cell.length_c   1.000
_cell.angle_alpha   90.00
_cell.angle_beta   90.00
_cell.angle_gamma   90.00
#
_symmetry.space_group_name_H-M   'P 1'
#
loop_
_entity.id
_entity.type
_entity.pdbx_description
1 polymer ?
#
loop_
_entity_poly.entity_id
_entity_poly.type
_entity_poly.pdbx_seq_one_letter_code
_entity_poly.pdbx_strand_id
1 'polypeptide(L)'
;MSSVFTYDPVGRLKTAAISEGLTTRFSYSGSALLGEVDSTGTFLRRYVPGPGTDEPIVWYEGPGTADRRWLHADERGSVVSVSDAGGNVIAINRYDEYGIPAATNLGRFQYTGQTWLPELGMYYYKARMYSPTLGRFMQTDPIGYGDGLNWYNYVGGDPVNFTDPTGLVCLTVGG
;
A
#
# COMPACT_ATOMS: atom_id res chain seq x y z
N MET A 1 -14.92 -7.33 17.79
CA MET A 1 -14.66 -7.96 16.47
C MET A 1 -13.14 -8.01 16.31
N SER A 2 -12.58 -9.19 16.04
CA SER A 2 -11.14 -9.34 15.78
C SER A 2 -10.91 -9.51 14.29
N SER A 3 -9.93 -8.78 13.75
CA SER A 3 -9.41 -8.99 12.40
C SER A 3 -8.23 -9.95 12.44
N VAL A 4 -8.15 -10.87 11.48
CA VAL A 4 -7.08 -11.89 11.40
C VAL A 4 -6.36 -11.75 10.06
N PHE A 5 -5.05 -11.55 10.13
CA PHE A 5 -4.17 -11.46 8.97
C PHE A 5 -3.27 -12.69 8.90
N THR A 6 -3.15 -13.30 7.73
CA THR A 6 -2.22 -14.41 7.50
C THR A 6 -1.22 -14.06 6.42
N TYR A 7 -0.03 -14.67 6.51
CA TYR A 7 1.08 -14.42 5.62
C TYR A 7 1.48 -15.69 4.89
N ASP A 8 2.05 -15.55 3.70
CA ASP A 8 2.65 -16.66 2.97
C ASP A 8 4.06 -17.00 3.50
N PRO A 9 4.68 -18.12 3.06
CA PRO A 9 5.99 -18.52 3.55
C PRO A 9 7.13 -17.54 3.25
N VAL A 10 6.92 -16.59 2.32
CA VAL A 10 7.89 -15.55 1.98
C VAL A 10 7.55 -14.20 2.64
N GLY A 11 6.62 -14.19 3.60
CA GLY A 11 6.28 -13.04 4.43
C GLY A 11 5.28 -12.07 3.81
N ARG A 12 4.66 -12.39 2.67
CA ARG A 12 3.67 -11.53 2.03
C ARG A 12 2.28 -11.70 2.64
N LEU A 13 1.51 -10.61 2.76
CA LEU A 13 0.15 -10.65 3.26
C LEU A 13 -0.72 -11.51 2.35
N LYS A 14 -1.22 -12.64 2.86
CA LYS A 14 -1.98 -13.63 2.09
C LYS A 14 -3.48 -13.43 2.24
N THR A 15 -3.96 -13.19 3.46
CA THR A 15 -5.39 -12.97 3.73
C THR A 15 -5.61 -11.91 4.78
N ALA A 16 -6.69 -11.15 4.63
CA ALA A 16 -7.26 -10.29 5.65
C ALA A 16 -8.71 -10.74 5.93
N ALA A 17 -8.96 -11.28 7.12
CA ALA A 17 -10.30 -11.63 7.59
C ALA A 17 -10.81 -10.51 8.50
N ILE A 18 -11.76 -9.73 8.01
CA ILE A 18 -12.25 -8.51 8.67
C ILE A 18 -13.39 -8.84 9.65
N SER A 19 -14.19 -9.83 9.29
CA SER A 19 -15.24 -10.45 10.11
C SER A 19 -15.51 -11.89 9.61
N GLU A 20 -16.31 -12.67 10.34
CA GLU A 20 -16.71 -14.00 9.90
C GLU A 20 -17.33 -13.95 8.49
N GLY A 21 -16.74 -14.71 7.56
CA GLY A 21 -17.18 -14.79 6.16
C GLY A 21 -16.63 -13.70 5.23
N LEU A 22 -16.12 -12.57 5.75
CA LEU A 22 -15.51 -11.50 4.95
C LEU A 22 -13.99 -11.61 4.96
N THR A 23 -13.48 -12.56 4.17
CA THR A 23 -12.05 -12.75 3.95
C THR A 23 -11.66 -12.28 2.55
N THR A 24 -10.72 -11.34 2.50
CA THR A 24 -10.02 -10.97 1.27
C THR A 24 -8.74 -11.79 1.18
N ARG A 25 -8.48 -12.40 0.03
CA ARG A 25 -7.21 -13.07 -0.28
C ARG A 25 -6.47 -12.25 -1.32
N PHE A 26 -5.16 -12.15 -1.14
CA PHE A 26 -4.28 -11.34 -1.98
C PHE A 26 -3.45 -12.23 -2.90
N SER A 27 -3.32 -11.84 -4.17
CA SER A 27 -2.51 -12.54 -5.17
C SER A 27 -1.37 -11.66 -5.67
N TYR A 28 -0.20 -12.25 -5.87
CA TYR A 28 1.03 -11.52 -6.16
C TYR A 28 1.79 -12.11 -7.35
N SER A 29 2.53 -11.26 -8.06
CA SER A 29 3.64 -11.64 -8.94
C SER A 29 4.92 -11.00 -8.40
N GLY A 30 5.87 -11.82 -7.95
CA GLY A 30 7.01 -11.31 -7.17
C GLY A 30 6.54 -10.53 -5.95
N SER A 31 7.01 -9.30 -5.76
CA SER A 31 6.54 -8.42 -4.67
C SER A 31 5.28 -7.60 -5.02
N ALA A 32 4.83 -7.62 -6.27
CA ALA A 32 3.71 -6.79 -6.73
C ALA A 32 2.37 -7.45 -6.44
N LEU A 33 1.48 -6.75 -5.75
CA LEU A 33 0.09 -7.17 -5.54
C LEU A 33 -0.68 -7.01 -6.87
N LEU A 34 -1.26 -8.10 -7.36
CA LEU A 34 -2.00 -8.15 -8.62
C LEU A 34 -3.51 -8.23 -8.45
N GLY A 35 -4.00 -8.66 -7.30
CA GLY A 35 -5.43 -8.72 -7.09
C GLY A 35 -5.88 -9.07 -5.68
N GLU A 36 -7.15 -8.75 -5.46
CA GLU A 36 -7.92 -9.10 -4.28
C GLU A 36 -9.06 -10.01 -4.73
N VAL A 37 -9.22 -11.16 -4.08
CA VAL A 37 -10.33 -12.09 -4.30
C VAL A 37 -11.06 -12.35 -3.01
N ASP A 38 -12.36 -12.61 -3.10
CA ASP A 38 -13.16 -12.98 -1.94
C ASP A 38 -12.92 -14.44 -1.50
N SER A 39 -13.67 -14.87 -0.49
CA SER A 39 -13.61 -16.24 0.06
C SER A 39 -14.02 -17.32 -0.94
N THR A 40 -14.79 -16.96 -1.98
CA THR A 40 -15.25 -17.84 -3.07
C THR A 40 -14.27 -17.90 -4.26
N GLY A 41 -13.29 -17.00 -4.29
CA GLY A 41 -12.33 -16.87 -5.40
C GLY A 41 -12.77 -15.90 -6.50
N THR A 42 -13.86 -15.17 -6.28
CA THR A 42 -14.29 -14.11 -7.20
C THR A 42 -13.38 -12.90 -7.02
N PHE A 43 -12.93 -12.30 -8.13
CA PHE A 43 -12.14 -11.08 -8.07
C PHE A 43 -12.97 -9.92 -7.52
N LEU A 44 -12.42 -9.26 -6.51
CA LEU A 44 -12.88 -7.98 -6.01
C LEU A 44 -12.14 -6.86 -6.72
N ARG A 45 -10.83 -7.02 -6.93
CA ARG A 45 -9.95 -6.02 -7.55
C ARG A 45 -8.83 -6.66 -8.33
N ARG A 46 -8.36 -5.98 -9.38
CA ARG A 46 -7.12 -6.32 -10.08
C ARG A 46 -6.26 -5.09 -10.25
N TYR A 47 -4.95 -5.29 -10.25
CA TYR A 47 -3.98 -4.23 -10.36
C TYR A 47 -2.97 -4.50 -11.46
N VAL A 48 -2.61 -3.45 -12.18
CA VAL A 48 -1.55 -3.48 -13.18
C VAL A 48 -0.40 -2.61 -12.67
N PRO A 49 0.73 -3.22 -12.28
CA PRO A 49 1.92 -2.47 -11.91
C PRO A 49 2.61 -1.89 -13.15
N GLY A 50 3.30 -0.78 -12.94
CA GLY A 50 4.21 -0.15 -13.88
C GLY A 50 5.60 -0.80 -13.88
N PRO A 51 6.52 -0.23 -14.65
CA PRO A 51 7.90 -0.69 -14.72
C PRO A 51 8.70 -0.41 -13.43
N GLY A 52 8.32 0.60 -12.65
CA GLY A 52 8.94 0.96 -11.37
C GLY A 52 8.50 0.09 -10.20
N THR A 53 9.26 0.14 -9.12
CA THR A 53 8.89 -0.49 -7.85
C THR A 53 7.73 0.27 -7.21
N ASP A 54 6.69 -0.44 -6.79
CA ASP A 54 5.51 0.14 -6.13
C ASP A 54 4.83 1.26 -6.94
N GLU A 55 4.81 1.07 -8.26
CA GLU A 55 4.16 1.97 -9.20
C GLU A 55 2.84 1.34 -9.69
N PRO A 56 1.72 1.44 -8.96
CA PRO A 56 0.44 0.93 -9.43
C PRO A 56 -0.14 1.89 -10.47
N ILE A 57 -0.38 1.41 -11.69
CA ILE A 57 -0.90 2.25 -12.80
C ILE A 57 -2.42 2.11 -12.94
N VAL A 58 -2.91 0.87 -12.92
CA VAL A 58 -4.33 0.57 -13.17
C VAL A 58 -4.91 -0.24 -12.03
N TRP A 59 -6.13 0.11 -11.67
CA TRP A 59 -7.00 -0.66 -10.79
C TRP A 59 -8.30 -0.97 -11.52
N TYR A 60 -8.66 -2.25 -11.58
CA TYR A 60 -10.00 -2.68 -12.01
C TYR A 60 -10.83 -3.02 -10.78
N GLU A 61 -12.01 -2.39 -10.65
CA GLU A 61 -12.97 -2.70 -9.59
C GLU A 61 -13.95 -3.79 -10.04
N GLY A 62 -14.20 -4.73 -9.13
CA GLY A 62 -15.14 -5.83 -9.32
C GLY A 62 -14.56 -7.04 -10.05
N PRO A 63 -15.45 -7.97 -10.48
CA PRO A 63 -15.06 -9.28 -10.98
C PRO A 63 -14.51 -9.26 -12.40
N GLY A 64 -14.60 -8.15 -13.11
CA GLY A 64 -14.14 -8.01 -14.50
C GLY A 64 -13.13 -6.89 -14.68
N THR A 65 -12.92 -6.49 -15.93
CA THR A 65 -12.02 -5.39 -16.32
C THR A 65 -12.79 -4.19 -16.88
N ALA A 66 -14.10 -4.11 -16.62
CA ALA A 66 -14.97 -3.07 -17.16
C ALA A 66 -14.89 -1.75 -16.38
N ASP A 67 -14.88 -1.79 -15.05
CA ASP A 67 -14.65 -0.62 -14.20
C ASP A 67 -13.14 -0.41 -14.04
N ARG A 68 -12.53 0.25 -15.03
CA ARG A 68 -11.11 0.61 -15.02
C ARG A 68 -10.91 1.96 -14.36
N ARG A 69 -9.92 2.04 -13.49
CA ARG A 69 -9.49 3.24 -12.77
C ARG A 69 -8.00 3.45 -12.98
N TRP A 70 -7.62 4.66 -13.38
CA TRP A 70 -6.23 5.08 -13.49
C TRP A 70 -5.79 5.71 -12.18
N LEU A 71 -4.63 5.28 -11.70
CA LEU A 71 -4.01 5.80 -10.48
C LEU A 71 -2.94 6.79 -10.90
N HIS A 72 -3.00 8.00 -10.35
CA HIS A 72 -2.04 9.06 -10.64
C HIS A 72 -1.23 9.33 -9.38
N ALA A 73 0.08 9.07 -9.48
CA ALA A 73 1.01 9.24 -8.39
C ALA A 73 1.68 10.63 -8.40
N ASP A 74 2.08 11.11 -7.22
CA ASP A 74 3.02 12.22 -7.07
C ASP A 74 4.46 11.76 -7.31
N GLU A 75 5.43 12.68 -7.18
CA GLU A 75 6.86 12.41 -7.38
C GLU A 75 7.44 11.35 -6.43
N ARG A 76 6.77 11.08 -5.31
CA ARG A 76 7.16 10.08 -4.30
C ARG A 76 6.40 8.77 -4.45
N GLY A 77 5.56 8.64 -5.48
CA GLY A 77 4.75 7.45 -5.74
C GLY A 77 3.40 7.45 -5.00
N SER A 78 3.05 8.50 -4.24
CA SER A 78 1.78 8.56 -3.52
C SER A 78 0.62 8.77 -4.49
N VAL A 79 -0.42 7.92 -4.44
CA VAL A 79 -1.59 8.08 -5.32
C VAL A 79 -2.41 9.30 -4.89
N VAL A 80 -2.33 10.39 -5.63
CA VAL A 80 -3.00 11.68 -5.32
C VAL A 80 -4.30 11.90 -6.08
N SER A 81 -4.52 11.19 -7.19
CA SER A 81 -5.83 11.19 -7.85
C SER A 81 -6.16 9.86 -8.50
N VAL A 82 -7.45 9.62 -8.66
CA VAL A 82 -7.99 8.45 -9.35
C VAL A 82 -8.97 8.94 -10.41
N SER A 83 -8.82 8.47 -11.64
CA SER A 83 -9.77 8.77 -12.72
C SER A 83 -10.42 7.51 -13.28
N ASP A 84 -11.64 7.63 -13.79
CA ASP A 84 -12.34 6.54 -14.46
C ASP A 84 -11.74 6.20 -15.83
N ALA A 85 -12.33 5.21 -16.51
CA ALA A 85 -11.89 4.76 -17.83
C ALA A 85 -11.93 5.84 -18.92
N GLY A 86 -12.75 6.89 -18.74
CA GLY A 86 -12.90 8.04 -19.63
C GLY A 86 -11.99 9.22 -19.27
N GLY A 87 -11.20 9.11 -18.19
CA GLY A 87 -10.30 10.16 -17.73
C GLY A 87 -10.95 11.20 -16.81
N ASN A 88 -12.21 11.00 -16.39
CA ASN A 88 -12.83 11.90 -15.42
C ASN A 88 -12.28 11.58 -14.02
N VAL A 89 -11.89 12.60 -13.26
CA VAL A 89 -11.43 12.42 -11.89
C VAL A 89 -12.60 11.98 -11.01
N ILE A 90 -12.45 10.84 -10.35
CA ILE A 90 -13.44 10.26 -9.42
C ILE A 90 -13.03 10.39 -7.96
N ALA A 91 -11.73 10.60 -7.69
CA ALA A 91 -11.23 10.88 -6.35
C ALA A 91 -9.97 11.75 -6.41
N ILE A 92 -9.84 12.63 -5.40
CA ILE A 92 -8.60 13.33 -5.08
C ILE A 92 -8.19 12.87 -3.69
N ASN A 93 -7.10 12.11 -3.64
CA ASN A 93 -6.55 11.59 -2.40
C ASN A 93 -5.63 12.63 -1.77
N ARG A 94 -5.72 12.76 -0.44
CA ARG A 94 -4.89 13.68 0.34
C ARG A 94 -4.24 12.94 1.50
N TYR A 95 -3.07 13.42 1.88
CA TYR A 95 -2.24 12.89 2.95
C TYR A 95 -1.64 14.05 3.74
N ASP A 96 -1.37 13.83 5.03
CA ASP A 96 -0.47 14.70 5.78
C ASP A 96 1.01 14.34 5.50
N GLU A 97 1.93 14.99 6.21
CA GLU A 97 3.37 14.80 6.04
C GLU A 97 3.83 13.36 6.35
N TYR A 98 3.11 12.65 7.22
CA TYR A 98 3.41 11.28 7.63
C TYR A 98 2.58 10.23 6.89
N GLY A 99 1.75 10.64 5.93
CA GLY A 99 0.95 9.75 5.11
C GLY A 99 -0.41 9.38 5.69
N ILE A 100 -0.91 10.06 6.73
CA ILE A 100 -2.27 9.84 7.24
C ILE A 100 -3.27 10.19 6.13
N PRO A 101 -4.08 9.24 5.64
CA PRO A 101 -4.99 9.49 4.54
C PRO A 101 -6.23 10.26 4.99
N ALA A 102 -6.75 11.13 4.14
CA ALA A 102 -8.07 11.71 4.33
C ALA A 102 -9.15 10.60 4.29
N ALA A 103 -10.24 10.78 5.06
CA ALA A 103 -11.31 9.79 5.14
C ALA A 103 -12.01 9.50 3.80
N THR A 104 -11.88 10.41 2.83
CA THR A 104 -12.44 10.29 1.47
C THR A 104 -11.47 9.66 0.48
N ASN A 105 -10.25 9.26 0.89
CA ASN A 105 -9.31 8.64 -0.01
C ASN A 105 -9.87 7.33 -0.56
N LEU A 106 -9.62 7.11 -1.85
CA LEU A 106 -10.11 5.96 -2.59
C LEU A 106 -8.95 5.08 -3.04
N GLY A 107 -9.15 3.76 -2.92
CA GLY A 107 -8.23 2.75 -3.43
C GLY A 107 -7.35 2.12 -2.36
N ARG A 108 -6.76 0.99 -2.74
CA ARG A 108 -5.87 0.17 -1.89
C ARG A 108 -4.47 0.76 -1.84
N PHE A 109 -3.94 1.17 -2.98
CA PHE A 109 -2.64 1.83 -3.05
C PHE A 109 -2.80 3.32 -2.79
N GLN A 110 -1.99 3.83 -1.89
CA GLN A 110 -2.13 5.18 -1.37
C GLN A 110 -0.74 5.83 -1.19
N TYR A 111 -0.38 6.28 0.01
CA TYR A 111 0.89 6.96 0.28
C TYR A 111 2.09 6.11 -0.15
N THR A 112 3.02 6.71 -0.92
CA THR A 112 4.20 6.06 -1.53
C THR A 112 3.91 4.77 -2.30
N GLY A 113 2.71 4.64 -2.86
CA GLY A 113 2.29 3.46 -3.62
C GLY A 113 2.01 2.22 -2.76
N GLN A 114 1.95 2.37 -1.44
CA GLN A 114 1.82 1.25 -0.51
C GLN A 114 0.37 0.89 -0.21
N THR A 115 0.17 -0.35 0.22
CA THR A 115 -1.16 -0.90 0.49
C THR A 115 -1.72 -0.38 1.81
N TRP A 116 -2.82 0.38 1.76
CA TRP A 116 -3.57 0.83 2.92
C TRP A 116 -4.52 -0.27 3.43
N LEU A 117 -4.41 -0.58 4.72
CA LEU A 117 -5.29 -1.51 5.43
C LEU A 117 -6.18 -0.70 6.39
N PRO A 118 -7.39 -0.30 5.97
CA PRO A 118 -8.26 0.56 6.79
C PRO A 118 -8.69 -0.12 8.10
N GLU A 119 -8.69 -1.44 8.16
CA GLU A 119 -9.02 -2.22 9.34
C GLU A 119 -7.99 -2.07 10.46
N LEU A 120 -6.76 -1.71 10.10
CA LEU A 120 -5.65 -1.47 11.04
C LEU A 120 -5.29 0.01 11.16
N GLY A 121 -5.74 0.85 10.20
CA GLY A 121 -5.28 2.23 10.09
C GLY A 121 -3.78 2.30 9.79
N MET A 122 -3.25 1.34 9.03
CA MET A 122 -1.83 1.18 8.77
C MET A 122 -1.54 0.85 7.31
N TYR A 123 -0.31 1.11 6.89
CA TYR A 123 0.20 0.71 5.59
C TYR A 123 0.99 -0.59 5.68
N TYR A 124 0.81 -1.45 4.68
CA TYR A 124 1.57 -2.67 4.49
C TYR A 124 2.71 -2.43 3.49
N TYR A 125 3.94 -2.38 4.00
CA TYR A 125 5.20 -2.20 3.24
C TYR A 125 5.89 -3.55 3.05
N LYS A 126 5.15 -4.58 2.62
CA LYS A 126 5.65 -5.96 2.33
C LYS A 126 6.29 -6.67 3.53
N ALA A 127 7.46 -6.23 3.98
CA ALA A 127 8.16 -6.75 5.14
C ALA A 127 7.71 -6.11 6.46
N ARG A 128 7.24 -4.84 6.44
CA ARG A 128 6.89 -4.08 7.65
C ARG A 128 5.49 -3.48 7.59
N MET A 129 4.92 -3.27 8.77
CA MET A 129 3.71 -2.46 8.96
C MET A 129 4.12 -1.04 9.38
N TYR A 130 3.64 -0.03 8.66
CA TYR A 130 3.88 1.38 8.95
C TYR A 130 2.63 2.02 9.58
N SER A 131 2.83 2.69 10.71
CA SER A 131 1.80 3.48 11.37
C SER A 131 2.00 4.95 11.04
N PRO A 132 1.14 5.56 10.20
CA PRO A 132 1.26 6.98 9.87
C PRO A 132 0.91 7.86 11.08
N THR A 133 0.04 7.40 11.98
CA THR A 133 -0.31 8.13 13.22
C THR A 133 0.85 8.22 14.21
N LEU A 134 1.78 7.26 14.19
CA LEU A 134 2.99 7.28 15.01
C LEU A 134 4.25 7.72 14.23
N GLY A 135 4.13 7.94 12.92
CA GLY A 135 5.22 8.27 12.02
C GLY A 135 6.36 7.24 11.99
N ARG A 136 6.05 5.95 12.21
CA ARG A 136 7.08 4.90 12.39
C ARG A 136 6.63 3.51 11.96
N PHE A 137 7.61 2.64 11.72
CA PHE A 137 7.35 1.21 11.54
C PHE A 137 7.03 0.55 12.89
N MET A 138 6.17 -0.48 12.86
CA MET A 138 5.77 -1.25 14.04
C MET A 138 6.74 -2.40 14.38
N GLN A 139 7.74 -2.63 13.52
CA GLN A 139 8.75 -3.68 13.67
C GLN A 139 10.14 -3.08 13.55
N THR A 140 11.12 -3.62 14.29
CA THR A 140 12.53 -3.26 14.15
C THR A 140 13.07 -3.69 12.80
N ASP A 141 13.94 -2.87 12.21
CA ASP A 141 14.58 -3.18 10.93
C ASP A 141 15.34 -4.53 10.93
N PRO A 142 15.06 -5.46 10.00
CA PRO A 142 15.79 -6.72 9.87
C PRO A 142 17.29 -6.56 9.54
N ILE A 143 17.74 -5.41 9.02
CA ILE A 143 19.13 -5.19 8.57
C ILE A 143 20.08 -4.81 9.73
N GLY A 144 19.57 -4.49 10.92
CA GLY A 144 20.40 -4.16 12.08
C GLY A 144 21.18 -2.85 11.92
N TYR A 145 22.47 -2.83 12.27
CA TYR A 145 23.32 -1.63 12.48
C TYR A 145 23.74 -0.82 11.23
N GLY A 146 23.00 -0.89 10.12
CA GLY A 146 23.37 -0.23 8.86
C GLY A 146 23.09 1.28 8.79
N ASP A 147 22.05 1.78 9.49
CA ASP A 147 21.49 3.12 9.22
C ASP A 147 21.07 3.91 10.49
N GLY A 148 21.82 3.75 11.59
CA GLY A 148 21.67 4.56 12.79
C GLY A 148 20.86 3.95 13.95
N LEU A 149 20.89 4.66 15.09
CA LEU A 149 20.46 4.18 16.42
C LEU A 149 18.94 4.15 16.65
N ASN A 150 18.10 4.46 15.65
CA ASN A 150 16.65 4.53 15.83
C ASN A 150 15.90 3.59 14.88
N TRP A 151 15.80 2.33 15.31
CA TRP A 151 15.32 1.16 14.54
C TRP A 151 13.83 1.16 14.16
N TYR A 152 13.11 2.22 14.51
CA TYR A 152 11.70 2.40 14.21
C TYR A 152 11.44 3.57 13.26
N ASN A 153 12.41 4.47 13.06
CA ASN A 153 12.20 5.70 12.32
C ASN A 153 11.89 5.38 10.85
N TYR A 154 10.77 5.90 10.37
CA TYR A 154 10.55 6.03 8.94
C TYR A 154 11.48 7.12 8.43
N VAL A 155 12.38 6.76 7.50
CA VAL A 155 13.08 7.74 6.69
C VAL A 155 13.95 8.72 7.50
N GLY A 156 14.60 8.25 8.57
CA GLY A 156 15.44 9.10 9.42
C GLY A 156 14.72 10.27 10.12
N GLY A 157 13.39 10.35 10.04
CA GLY A 157 12.58 11.47 10.51
C GLY A 157 12.30 12.57 9.47
N ASP A 158 12.66 12.38 8.19
CA ASP A 158 12.42 13.34 7.11
C ASP A 158 11.58 12.73 5.96
N PRO A 159 10.28 12.45 6.20
CA PRO A 159 9.36 11.87 5.21
C PRO A 159 9.03 12.82 4.05
N VAL A 160 9.49 14.07 4.12
CA VAL A 160 9.28 15.06 3.05
C VAL A 160 10.27 14.80 1.92
N ASN A 161 11.55 14.54 2.25
CA ASN A 161 12.64 14.48 1.26
C ASN A 161 13.03 13.05 0.81
N PHE A 162 12.53 12.02 1.48
CA PHE A 162 13.01 10.65 1.28
C PHE A 162 11.84 9.64 1.37
N THR A 163 12.04 8.44 0.82
CA THR A 163 11.04 7.35 0.87
C THR A 163 11.74 6.02 1.17
N ASP A 164 11.05 5.07 1.82
CA ASP A 164 11.53 3.67 1.95
C ASP A 164 10.56 2.71 1.23
N PRO A 165 10.71 2.53 -0.10
CA PRO A 165 9.81 1.68 -0.90
C PRO A 165 9.84 0.20 -0.48
N THR A 166 10.93 -0.26 0.15
CA THR A 166 11.12 -1.67 0.51
C THR A 166 10.68 -1.98 1.93
N GLY A 167 10.50 -0.95 2.76
CA GLY A 167 10.43 -1.13 4.19
C GLY A 167 11.70 -1.78 4.73
N LEU A 168 12.88 -1.45 4.21
CA LEU A 168 14.18 -1.96 4.68
C LEU A 168 15.31 -0.92 4.60
N VAL A 169 15.21 0.12 3.76
CA VAL A 169 16.27 1.12 3.55
C VAL A 169 15.70 2.48 3.13
N CYS A 170 16.29 3.57 3.63
CA CYS A 170 15.96 4.92 3.18
C CYS A 170 16.55 5.17 1.78
N LEU A 171 15.72 5.54 0.79
CA LEU A 171 16.15 5.96 -0.55
C LEU A 171 15.87 7.46 -0.74
N THR A 172 16.87 8.16 -1.29
CA THR A 172 16.76 9.57 -1.67
C THR A 172 15.86 9.72 -2.90
N VAL A 173 14.89 10.64 -2.82
CA VAL A 173 14.09 11.04 -3.98
C VAL A 173 14.91 12.07 -4.76
N GLY A 174 15.66 11.64 -5.78
CA GLY A 174 16.29 12.58 -6.71
C GLY A 174 17.49 12.04 -7.48
N GLY A 175 17.31 11.97 -8.80
CA GLY A 175 18.30 11.74 -9.85
C GLY A 175 17.59 11.61 -11.20
#